data_AF-A0A4Y2N4Z9-F1
#
_entry.id   AF-A0A4Y2N4Z9-F1
#
_cell.length_a   1.000
_cell.length_b   1.000
_cell.length_c   1.000
_cell.angle_alpha   90.00
_cell.angle_beta   90.00
_cell.angle_gamma   90.00
#
_symmetry.space_group_name_H-M   'P 1'
#
loop_
_entity.id
_entity.type
_entity.pdbx_description
1 polymer ?
#
loop_
_entity_poly.entity_id
_entity_poly.type
_entity_poly.pdbx_seq_one_letter_code
_entity_poly.pdbx_strand_id
1 'polypeptide(L)'
;MTSLHRFSHPLAFNILELHDRLTSKGFSILFCWIPYHVGISGNELADNLVKSATNSLNSPVPVNEYVKKYVKSILHSKWQAQWDHKDTNKIHSIKRLIDCWLSLPIRKLDAVLSRLRIGRITLDFRIAICYWGNPHLFVQHAKTN
;
A
#
# COMPACT_ATOMS: atom_id res chain seq x y z
N MET A 1 -17.97 37.00 13.63
CA MET A 1 -18.34 35.60 13.95
C MET A 1 -18.72 34.91 12.65
N THR A 2 -17.89 34.05 12.07
CA THR A 2 -18.25 33.02 11.04
C THR A 2 -16.97 32.50 10.36
N SER A 3 -16.56 31.25 10.63
CA SER A 3 -15.91 30.39 9.61
C SER A 3 -15.64 28.94 10.06
N LEU A 4 -15.60 28.61 11.36
CA LEU A 4 -15.21 27.25 11.79
C LEU A 4 -16.27 26.15 11.61
N HIS A 5 -17.53 26.50 11.32
CA HIS A 5 -18.62 25.52 11.26
C HIS A 5 -18.69 24.75 9.92
N ARG A 6 -17.90 25.11 8.91
CA ARG A 6 -18.20 24.65 7.55
C ARG A 6 -17.83 23.19 7.25
N PHE A 7 -16.99 22.51 8.04
CA PHE A 7 -16.58 21.12 7.74
C PHE A 7 -16.26 20.25 8.98
N SER A 8 -16.92 20.44 10.10
CA SER A 8 -16.65 19.64 11.31
C SER A 8 -17.45 18.34 11.29
N HIS A 9 -16.76 17.21 11.13
CA HIS A 9 -17.34 15.88 11.34
C HIS A 9 -18.06 15.83 12.71
N PRO A 10 -19.24 15.21 12.85
CA PRO A 10 -19.98 15.21 14.13
C PRO A 10 -19.14 14.77 15.33
N LEU A 11 -18.24 13.80 15.14
CA LEU A 11 -17.29 13.39 16.18
C LEU A 11 -16.33 14.49 16.61
N ALA A 12 -15.82 15.31 15.69
CA ALA A 12 -14.93 16.41 16.03
C ALA A 12 -15.64 17.46 16.88
N PHE A 13 -16.91 17.74 16.58
CA PHE A 13 -17.73 18.62 17.42
C PHE A 13 -17.91 18.06 18.83
N ASN A 14 -18.28 16.77 18.95
CA ASN A 14 -18.44 16.12 20.24
C ASN A 14 -17.14 16.14 21.07
N ILE A 15 -15.99 15.92 20.44
CA ILE A 15 -14.68 15.98 21.11
C ILE A 15 -14.41 17.40 21.64
N LEU A 16 -14.71 18.44 20.84
CA LEU A 16 -14.53 19.83 21.25
C LEU A 16 -15.47 20.21 22.41
N GLU A 17 -16.73 19.80 22.36
CA GLU A 17 -17.70 20.02 23.45
C GLU A 17 -17.25 19.32 24.75
N LEU A 18 -16.78 18.07 24.65
CA LEU A 18 -16.25 17.33 25.79
C LEU A 18 -15.02 18.02 26.39
N HIS A 19 -14.11 18.48 25.53
CA HIS A 19 -12.93 19.22 25.95
C HIS A 19 -13.32 20.48 26.73
N ASP A 20 -14.19 21.33 26.17
CA ASP A 20 -14.63 22.57 26.81
C ASP A 20 -15.31 22.33 28.18
N ARG A 21 -16.13 21.28 28.27
CA ARG A 21 -16.77 20.87 29.52
C ARG A 21 -15.78 20.41 30.59
N LEU A 22 -14.67 19.80 30.20
CA LEU A 22 -13.63 19.37 31.14
C LEU A 22 -12.74 20.54 31.54
N THR A 23 -12.36 21.40 30.60
CA THR A 23 -11.57 22.59 30.91
C THR A 23 -12.32 23.56 31.82
N SER A 24 -13.62 23.77 31.61
CA SER A 24 -14.47 24.59 32.49
C SER A 24 -14.60 24.04 33.92
N LYS A 25 -14.34 22.74 34.13
CA LYS A 25 -14.26 22.11 35.46
C LYS A 25 -12.85 22.20 36.09
N GLY A 26 -11.91 22.89 35.44
CA GLY A 26 -10.55 23.09 35.93
C GLY A 26 -9.55 21.99 35.54
N PHE A 27 -9.91 21.06 34.65
CA PHE A 27 -8.96 20.07 34.14
C PHE A 27 -8.03 20.69 33.10
N SER A 28 -6.72 20.52 33.30
CA SER A 28 -5.71 20.86 32.29
C SER A 28 -5.51 19.66 31.35
N ILE A 29 -5.83 19.84 30.07
CA ILE A 29 -5.74 18.78 29.05
C ILE A 29 -4.69 19.20 28.02
N LEU A 30 -3.71 18.33 27.80
CA LEU A 30 -2.66 18.51 26.78
C LEU A 30 -2.80 17.43 25.71
N PHE A 31 -2.81 17.83 24.45
CA PHE A 31 -2.72 16.91 23.32
C PHE A 31 -1.27 16.83 22.86
N CYS A 32 -0.71 15.62 22.80
CA CYS A 32 0.58 15.37 22.21
C CYS A 32 0.44 14.44 21.00
N TRP A 33 1.17 14.74 19.92
CA TRP A 33 1.28 13.85 18.79
C TRP A 33 2.42 12.86 19.03
N ILE A 34 2.12 11.57 18.94
CA ILE A 34 3.12 10.51 19.04
C ILE A 34 3.37 9.98 17.62
N PRO A 35 4.61 10.00 17.11
CA PRO A 35 4.91 9.46 15.80
C PRO A 35 4.68 7.94 15.76
N TYR A 36 4.30 7.44 14.59
CA TYR A 36 4.08 6.02 14.37
C TYR A 36 5.42 5.26 14.40
N HIS A 37 5.81 4.76 15.56
CA HIS A 37 6.96 3.88 15.73
C HIS A 37 6.60 2.68 16.64
N VAL A 38 6.91 1.48 16.15
CA VAL A 38 6.88 0.24 16.94
C VAL A 38 7.90 0.37 18.08
N GLY A 39 7.51 0.00 19.31
CA GLY A 39 8.36 0.00 20.50
C GLY A 39 7.96 1.01 21.58
N ILE A 40 6.97 1.88 21.37
CA ILE A 40 6.41 2.72 22.45
C ILE A 40 5.32 1.92 23.16
N SER A 41 5.65 1.37 24.33
CA SER A 41 4.77 0.46 25.10
C SER A 41 3.35 1.00 25.32
N GLY A 42 3.20 2.29 25.65
CA GLY A 42 1.89 2.92 25.84
C GLY A 42 1.07 3.03 24.55
N ASN A 43 1.72 3.28 23.41
CA ASN A 43 1.05 3.32 22.11
C ASN A 43 0.66 1.91 21.66
N GLU A 44 1.54 0.92 21.87
CA GLU A 44 1.26 -0.48 21.56
C GLU A 44 0.09 -1.03 22.38
N LEU A 45 0.01 -0.68 23.66
CA LEU A 45 -1.12 -1.05 24.52
C LEU A 45 -2.42 -0.45 23.98
N ALA A 46 -2.42 0.86 23.66
CA ALA A 46 -3.58 1.53 23.10
C ALA A 46 -4.02 0.89 21.76
N ASP A 47 -3.08 0.63 20.86
CA ASP A 47 -3.33 -0.04 19.58
C ASP A 47 -3.89 -1.46 19.78
N ASN A 48 -3.37 -2.21 20.75
CA ASN A 48 -3.85 -3.56 21.07
C ASN A 48 -5.28 -3.52 21.64
N LEU A 49 -5.60 -2.54 22.49
CA LEU A 49 -6.96 -2.33 22.99
C LEU A 49 -7.93 -1.97 21.86
N VAL A 50 -7.54 -1.08 20.95
CA VAL A 50 -8.34 -0.72 19.77
C VAL A 50 -8.59 -1.95 18.89
N LYS A 51 -7.54 -2.73 18.59
CA LYS A 51 -7.67 -3.98 17.82
C LYS A 51 -8.62 -4.97 18.50
N SER A 52 -8.53 -5.10 19.83
CA SER A 52 -9.37 -5.99 20.63
C SER A 52 -10.83 -5.53 20.64
N ALA A 53 -11.09 -4.23 20.78
CA ALA A 53 -12.43 -3.64 20.72
C ALA A 53 -13.06 -3.75 19.32
N THR A 54 -12.25 -3.60 18.26
CA THR A 54 -12.72 -3.72 16.88
C THR A 54 -13.18 -5.15 16.56
N ASN A 55 -12.53 -6.17 17.14
CA ASN A 55 -12.97 -7.56 17.01
C ASN A 55 -14.34 -7.83 17.66
N SER A 56 -14.70 -7.05 18.69
CA SER A 56 -16.03 -7.08 19.32
C SER A 56 -17.07 -6.27 18.54
N LEU A 57 -16.65 -5.22 17.85
CA LEU A 57 -17.50 -4.35 17.03
C LEU A 57 -17.50 -4.78 15.55
N ASN A 58 -17.57 -6.09 15.29
CA ASN A 58 -17.89 -6.61 13.96
C ASN A 58 -19.37 -6.42 13.64
N SER A 59 -19.88 -5.19 13.75
CA SER A 59 -20.95 -4.77 12.87
C SER A 59 -20.24 -4.22 11.64
N PRO A 60 -20.14 -4.98 10.53
CA PRO A 60 -19.73 -4.36 9.29
C PRO A 60 -20.78 -3.28 9.05
N VAL A 61 -20.37 -2.00 9.14
CA VAL A 61 -21.14 -0.97 8.46
C VAL A 61 -21.34 -1.52 7.05
N PRO A 62 -22.58 -1.80 6.63
CA PRO A 62 -22.82 -2.36 5.31
C PRO A 62 -22.63 -1.21 4.34
N VAL A 63 -21.37 -0.83 4.13
CA VAL A 63 -20.99 -0.07 2.95
C VAL A 63 -21.27 -1.04 1.83
N ASN A 64 -22.39 -0.79 1.17
CA ASN A 64 -22.89 -1.55 0.03
C ASN A 64 -21.69 -1.96 -0.83
N GLU A 65 -21.50 -3.27 -1.03
CA GLU A 65 -20.37 -3.79 -1.81
C GLU A 65 -20.30 -3.15 -3.20
N TYR A 66 -21.45 -2.75 -3.75
CA TYR A 66 -21.54 -1.99 -4.98
C TYR A 66 -20.81 -0.65 -4.89
N VAL A 67 -21.05 0.12 -3.84
CA VAL A 67 -20.38 1.42 -3.62
C VAL A 67 -18.89 1.24 -3.42
N LYS A 68 -18.46 0.21 -2.66
CA LYS A 68 -17.04 -0.14 -2.51
C LYS A 68 -16.39 -0.46 -3.85
N LYS A 69 -17.04 -1.29 -4.68
CA LYS A 69 -16.54 -1.67 -6.02
C LYS A 69 -16.48 -0.46 -6.95
N TYR A 70 -17.51 0.39 -6.93
CA TYR A 70 -17.60 1.59 -7.74
C TYR A 70 -16.50 2.60 -7.40
N VAL A 71 -16.29 2.90 -6.11
CA VAL A 71 -15.22 3.79 -5.66
C VAL A 71 -13.85 3.24 -6.03
N LYS A 72 -13.62 1.94 -5.85
CA LYS A 72 -12.38 1.27 -6.27
C LYS A 72 -12.15 1.41 -7.77
N SER A 73 -13.19 1.23 -8.59
CA SER A 73 -13.11 1.38 -10.04
C SER A 73 -12.74 2.80 -10.44
N ILE A 74 -13.39 3.83 -9.88
CA ILE A 74 -13.05 5.23 -10.17
C ILE A 74 -11.60 5.53 -9.81
N LEU A 75 -11.17 5.11 -8.62
CA LEU A 75 -9.79 5.36 -8.15
C LEU A 75 -8.78 4.66 -9.07
N HIS A 76 -9.04 3.42 -9.44
CA HIS A 76 -8.21 2.63 -10.36
C HIS A 76 -8.12 3.31 -11.73
N SER A 77 -9.26 3.73 -12.32
CA SER A 77 -9.26 4.43 -13.61
C SER A 77 -8.50 5.75 -13.57
N LYS A 78 -8.63 6.54 -12.49
CA LYS A 78 -7.87 7.79 -12.33
C LYS A 78 -6.37 7.52 -12.20
N TRP A 79 -5.99 6.50 -11.45
CA TRP A 79 -4.59 6.14 -11.29
C TRP A 79 -4.00 5.60 -12.60
N GLN A 80 -4.77 4.80 -13.35
CA GLN A 80 -4.37 4.31 -14.67
C GLN A 80 -4.13 5.48 -15.64
N ALA A 81 -5.06 6.45 -15.70
CA ALA A 81 -4.90 7.63 -16.55
C ALA A 81 -3.66 8.47 -16.19
N GLN A 82 -3.36 8.61 -14.89
CA GLN A 82 -2.13 9.28 -14.43
C GLN A 82 -0.87 8.49 -14.79
N TRP A 83 -0.96 7.16 -14.76
CA TRP A 83 0.14 6.27 -15.11
C TRP A 83 0.43 6.32 -16.61
N ASP A 84 -0.61 6.30 -17.44
CA ASP A 84 -0.51 6.40 -18.90
C ASP A 84 0.11 7.73 -19.35
N HIS A 85 -0.13 8.80 -18.60
CA HIS A 85 0.43 10.13 -18.90
C HIS A 85 1.91 10.29 -18.52
N LYS A 86 2.52 9.32 -17.83
CA LYS A 86 3.96 9.35 -17.48
C LYS A 86 4.81 8.74 -18.59
N ASP A 87 4.92 9.47 -19.70
CA ASP A 87 5.63 9.03 -20.91
C ASP A 87 7.16 8.89 -20.74
N THR A 88 7.74 9.48 -19.70
CA THR A 88 9.19 9.45 -19.44
C THR A 88 9.66 8.27 -18.58
N ASN A 89 8.75 7.42 -18.10
CA ASN A 89 9.10 6.35 -17.17
C ASN A 89 9.41 5.03 -17.91
N LYS A 90 10.66 4.54 -17.82
CA LYS A 90 11.07 3.23 -18.35
C LYS A 90 10.27 2.05 -17.77
N ILE A 91 9.62 2.23 -16.61
CA ILE A 91 8.76 1.21 -16.01
C ILE A 91 7.40 1.16 -16.71
N HIS A 92 6.91 2.28 -17.27
CA HIS A 92 5.64 2.33 -18.01
C HIS A 92 5.68 1.42 -19.26
N SER A 93 6.80 1.39 -19.98
CA SER A 93 6.96 0.50 -21.14
C SER A 93 6.91 -0.99 -20.77
N ILE A 94 7.33 -1.33 -19.55
CA ILE A 94 7.34 -2.70 -19.02
C ILE A 94 5.97 -3.06 -18.41
N LYS A 95 5.30 -2.07 -17.80
CA LYS A 95 4.04 -2.24 -17.09
C LYS A 95 3.06 -1.15 -17.50
N ARG A 96 2.19 -1.44 -18.46
CA ARG A 96 1.15 -0.51 -18.89
C ARG A 96 -0.02 -0.46 -17.92
N LEU A 97 -0.45 -1.61 -17.40
CA LEU A 97 -1.57 -1.67 -16.45
C LEU A 97 -1.08 -1.57 -15.00
N ILE A 98 -1.75 -0.78 -14.17
CA ILE A 98 -1.42 -0.59 -12.74
C ILE A 98 -1.75 -1.81 -11.86
N ASP A 99 -2.31 -2.87 -12.44
CA ASP A 99 -2.69 -4.09 -11.73
C ASP A 99 -1.48 -4.78 -11.08
N CYS A 100 -1.74 -5.61 -10.07
CA CYS A 100 -0.67 -6.38 -9.43
C CYS A 100 0.04 -7.29 -10.45
N TRP A 101 1.35 -7.39 -10.34
CA TRP A 101 2.06 -8.46 -11.04
C TRP A 101 1.65 -9.80 -10.46
N LEU A 102 1.58 -10.82 -11.32
CA LEU A 102 1.48 -12.21 -10.85
C LEU A 102 2.65 -12.49 -9.91
N SER A 103 2.32 -12.84 -8.66
CA SER A 103 3.28 -13.25 -7.64
C SER A 103 3.52 -14.75 -7.74
N LEU A 104 4.78 -15.16 -7.71
CA LEU A 104 5.12 -16.58 -7.65
C LEU A 104 5.10 -17.07 -6.19
N PRO A 105 4.67 -18.32 -5.94
CA PRO A 105 4.58 -18.86 -4.58
C PRO A 105 5.95 -18.97 -3.90
N ILE A 106 7.03 -18.99 -4.69
CA ILE A 106 8.40 -19.06 -4.21
C ILE A 106 8.99 -17.65 -4.14
N ARG A 107 9.18 -17.13 -2.92
CA ARG A 107 9.72 -15.79 -2.67
C ARG A 107 11.05 -15.49 -3.38
N LYS A 108 11.96 -16.47 -3.44
CA LYS A 108 13.25 -16.31 -4.13
C LYS A 108 13.06 -16.06 -5.62
N LEU A 109 12.14 -16.79 -6.26
CA LEU A 109 11.85 -16.67 -7.69
C LEU A 109 11.11 -15.37 -7.99
N ASP A 110 10.15 -14.99 -7.13
CA ASP A 110 9.42 -13.73 -7.25
C ASP A 110 10.34 -12.50 -7.13
N ALA A 111 11.34 -12.58 -6.25
CA ALA A 111 12.37 -11.55 -6.11
C ALA A 111 13.27 -11.45 -7.36
N VAL A 112 13.69 -12.58 -7.94
CA VAL A 112 14.46 -12.60 -9.19
C VAL A 112 13.63 -12.01 -10.34
N LEU A 113 12.36 -12.42 -10.46
CA LEU A 113 11.45 -11.91 -11.49
C LEU A 113 11.20 -10.40 -11.35
N SER A 114 11.04 -9.91 -10.13
CA SER A 114 10.88 -8.47 -9.86
C SER A 114 12.14 -7.67 -10.24
N ARG A 115 13.34 -8.22 -9.98
CA ARG A 115 14.60 -7.59 -10.40
C ARG A 115 14.78 -7.61 -11.92
N LEU A 116 14.38 -8.69 -12.60
CA LEU A 116 14.36 -8.79 -14.06
C LEU A 116 13.47 -7.71 -14.67
N ARG A 117 12.23 -7.57 -14.15
CA ARG A 117 11.26 -6.57 -14.61
C ARG A 117 11.75 -5.13 -14.52
N ILE A 118 12.62 -4.82 -13.56
CA ILE A 118 13.16 -3.45 -13.37
C ILE A 118 14.53 -3.30 -14.07
N GLY A 119 15.05 -4.36 -14.70
CA GLY A 119 16.36 -4.35 -15.36
C GLY A 119 17.53 -4.21 -14.39
N ARG A 120 17.35 -4.61 -13.12
CA ARG A 120 18.30 -4.38 -12.03
C ARG A 120 19.26 -5.55 -11.81
N ILE A 121 19.49 -6.38 -12.82
CA ILE A 121 20.41 -7.51 -12.73
C ILE A 121 21.64 -7.19 -13.55
N THR A 122 22.79 -7.16 -12.87
CA THR A 122 24.12 -7.14 -13.51
C THR A 122 24.29 -8.41 -14.36
N LEU A 123 25.13 -8.29 -15.38
CA LEU A 123 25.22 -9.11 -16.59
C LEU A 123 25.28 -10.65 -16.40
N ASP A 124 25.61 -11.15 -15.20
CA ASP A 124 25.91 -12.56 -14.94
C ASP A 124 24.70 -13.52 -15.06
N PHE A 125 23.47 -13.02 -14.90
CA PHE A 125 22.27 -13.86 -15.01
C PHE A 125 21.61 -13.87 -16.40
N ARG A 126 22.02 -13.00 -17.33
CA ARG A 126 21.46 -13.01 -18.71
C ARG A 126 21.81 -14.28 -19.47
N ILE A 127 22.90 -14.94 -19.10
CA ILE A 127 23.37 -16.18 -19.70
C ILE A 127 22.43 -17.35 -19.37
N ALA A 128 21.87 -17.41 -18.15
CA ALA A 128 21.03 -18.55 -17.73
C ALA A 128 19.66 -18.63 -18.42
N ILE A 129 19.06 -17.51 -18.82
CA ILE A 129 17.74 -17.50 -19.49
C ILE A 129 17.87 -17.88 -20.96
N CYS A 130 18.97 -17.54 -21.63
CA CYS A 130 19.24 -18.01 -22.99
C CYS A 130 19.42 -19.55 -23.05
N TYR A 131 19.93 -20.17 -21.98
CA TYR A 131 20.16 -21.63 -21.93
C TYR A 131 18.93 -22.47 -21.56
N TRP A 132 17.83 -21.87 -21.07
CA TRP A 132 16.62 -22.59 -20.71
C TRP A 132 15.49 -22.53 -21.76
N GLY A 133 15.70 -21.80 -22.86
CA GLY A 133 14.68 -21.59 -23.90
C GLY A 133 14.94 -22.28 -25.25
N ASN A 134 16.05 -23.01 -25.44
CA ASN A 134 16.39 -23.55 -26.76
C ASN A 134 17.20 -24.87 -26.69
N PRO A 135 16.57 -26.04 -26.78
CA PRO A 135 17.28 -27.34 -26.75
C PRO A 135 18.12 -27.61 -28.01
N HIS A 136 17.97 -26.83 -29.07
CA HIS A 136 18.62 -27.10 -30.37
C HIS A 136 20.07 -26.60 -30.49
N LEU A 137 20.60 -25.85 -29.51
CA LEU A 137 21.97 -25.32 -29.55
C LEU A 137 23.03 -26.24 -28.92
N PHE A 138 22.65 -27.44 -28.46
CA PHE A 138 23.56 -28.33 -27.71
C PHE A 138 24.60 -29.08 -28.57
N VAL A 139 24.55 -29.00 -29.92
CA VAL A 139 25.32 -29.91 -30.78
C VAL A 139 26.58 -29.29 -31.42
N GLN A 140 26.85 -27.99 -31.27
CA GLN A 140 27.98 -27.35 -32.00
C GLN A 140 29.16 -26.85 -31.17
N HIS A 141 29.27 -27.21 -29.88
CA HIS A 141 30.43 -26.79 -29.07
C HIS A 141 31.14 -27.90 -28.29
N ALA A 142 30.99 -29.15 -28.71
CA ALA A 142 31.72 -30.29 -28.15
C ALA A 142 32.94 -30.74 -28.98
N LYS A 143 33.43 -29.93 -29.93
CA LYS A 143 34.65 -30.22 -30.71
C LYS A 143 35.40 -28.94 -31.06
N THR A 144 36.12 -28.39 -30.10
CA THR A 144 37.44 -27.75 -30.26
C THR A 144 37.83 -27.13 -28.93
N ASN A 145 38.55 -27.93 -28.13
CA ASN A 145 39.81 -27.58 -27.46
C ASN A 145 40.33 -28.85 -26.78
#